data_AF-A0A820B5C3-F1
#
_entry.id   AF-A0A820B5C3-F1
#
_cell.length_a   1.000
_cell.length_b   1.000
_cell.length_c   1.000
_cell.angle_alpha   90.00
_cell.angle_beta   90.00
_cell.angle_gamma   90.00
#
_symmetry.space_group_name_H-M   'P 1'
#
loop_
_entity.id
_entity.type
_entity.pdbx_description
1 polymer ?
#
loop_
_entity_poly.entity_id
_entity_poly.type
_entity_poly.pdbx_seq_one_letter_code
_entity_poly.pdbx_strand_id
1 'polypeptide(L)'
;RVSQAVDVRQELDLRIGAAFTRFQTLRLQRLFGFDSKQVISYGSCQFPTLGFIVERYLQRENFIREPFWKIAVEHQTENGEFCEFTWERNRLFEHQPCLMIYDMIMDEPLAKVMDIKSKNKSKWRPAALDTVEMEKLASRKLRMTGKKTMEIAEKLYMKGLISYPRTETNIFPSEINLNPLIQNQIGDQRWGAFAQRVLENGPHPRNGKNTDKAHPPIHPTRYPDGQLTEEENKLYELVVRHFLACVSKDAQGDETTIKIDIANEKFHASGLIIRERNYLDVYIYDKWSEKELPHYQLNQTFYPSKIEMVQGETTPPQLLTEADLISLMEKHGIGTDATHAEHISKIQERLYAKMNSERRFEPENLGLGLCEGYDKMGHALSKPYLRAELESQLKAICEGRADPAEVLRDQIDKYRQVFIVTAAQIQKLDDSMSKYFGAPGTNPPPPPPPRPPPSGPFGDRTNRNQPPPSHRPAQASRNNNNNTSTRPQQTNRPARPLQQEQTRPTTASNSGITKCNCDVDAKELVVKKDGPNKGRAFFRCGNNDNCNFFAWKDETTSNHGGGGGGQRQGGNNQPPASRKRRSSDNDEEGKQRKCGLCKGTGHTRRNCPSLNSFL
;
A
#
# COMPACT_ATOMS: atom_id res chain seq x y z
N ARG A 1 15.27 -32.03 -1.97
CA ARG A 1 15.00 -30.75 -1.29
C ARG A 1 13.90 -29.98 -2.00
N VAL A 2 14.13 -29.34 -3.16
CA VAL A 2 13.05 -28.62 -3.90
C VAL A 2 11.83 -29.52 -4.17
N SER A 3 12.02 -30.74 -4.69
CA SER A 3 10.92 -31.73 -4.83
C SER A 3 10.16 -31.95 -3.53
N GLN A 4 10.87 -32.18 -2.41
CA GLN A 4 10.27 -32.45 -1.11
C GLN A 4 9.46 -31.25 -0.58
N ALA A 5 9.84 -30.01 -0.89
CA ALA A 5 9.04 -28.83 -0.57
C ALA A 5 7.74 -28.81 -1.39
N VAL A 6 7.80 -29.18 -2.68
CA VAL A 6 6.61 -29.35 -3.52
C VAL A 6 5.71 -30.47 -3.00
N ASP A 7 6.28 -31.62 -2.62
CA ASP A 7 5.55 -32.76 -2.06
C ASP A 7 4.82 -32.37 -0.75
N VAL A 8 5.53 -31.71 0.19
CA VAL A 8 4.95 -31.19 1.44
C VAL A 8 3.86 -30.16 1.16
N ARG A 9 4.05 -29.25 0.21
CA ARG A 9 3.03 -28.26 -0.19
C ARG A 9 1.78 -28.94 -0.75
N GLN A 10 1.94 -29.89 -1.66
CA GLN A 10 0.82 -30.64 -2.26
C GLN A 10 0.04 -31.41 -1.20
N GLU A 11 0.73 -32.07 -0.26
CA GLU A 11 0.08 -32.82 0.82
C GLU A 11 -0.67 -31.90 1.80
N LEU A 12 -0.06 -30.77 2.20
CA LEU A 12 -0.70 -29.79 3.07
C LEU A 12 -1.94 -29.17 2.39
N ASP A 13 -1.81 -28.68 1.15
CA ASP A 13 -2.91 -28.07 0.42
C ASP A 13 -4.05 -29.07 0.15
N LEU A 14 -3.75 -30.34 -0.10
CA LEU A 14 -4.75 -31.41 -0.21
C LEU A 14 -5.45 -31.68 1.13
N ARG A 15 -4.71 -31.93 2.21
CA ARG A 15 -5.27 -32.28 3.53
C ARG A 15 -6.12 -31.15 4.08
N ILE A 16 -5.58 -29.94 4.12
CA ILE A 16 -6.24 -28.73 4.63
C ILE A 16 -7.43 -28.40 3.72
N GLY A 17 -7.20 -28.32 2.41
CA GLY A 17 -8.22 -27.97 1.43
C GLY A 17 -9.41 -28.93 1.48
N ALA A 18 -9.18 -30.25 1.49
CA ALA A 18 -10.24 -31.25 1.53
C ALA A 18 -11.03 -31.21 2.86
N ALA A 19 -10.37 -31.08 4.00
CA ALA A 19 -11.02 -31.06 5.32
C ALA A 19 -12.00 -29.88 5.45
N PHE A 20 -11.51 -28.66 5.28
CA PHE A 20 -12.34 -27.46 5.38
C PHE A 20 -13.39 -27.37 4.26
N THR A 21 -13.04 -27.73 3.02
CA THR A 21 -13.99 -27.72 1.88
C THR A 21 -15.18 -28.64 2.13
N ARG A 22 -14.93 -29.91 2.50
CA ARG A 22 -16.02 -30.88 2.74
C ARG A 22 -16.89 -30.44 3.91
N PHE A 23 -16.26 -29.99 4.99
CA PHE A 23 -16.95 -29.53 6.19
C PHE A 23 -17.91 -28.35 5.90
N GLN A 24 -17.42 -27.28 5.26
CA GLN A 24 -18.24 -26.10 4.98
C GLN A 24 -19.23 -26.32 3.82
N THR A 25 -18.86 -27.06 2.76
CA THR A 25 -19.76 -27.31 1.61
C THR A 25 -20.99 -28.09 2.05
N LEU A 26 -20.81 -29.23 2.73
CA LEU A 26 -21.93 -30.08 3.15
C LEU A 26 -22.86 -29.37 4.14
N ARG A 27 -22.30 -28.53 5.04
CA ARG A 27 -23.10 -27.74 5.97
C ARG A 27 -23.90 -26.65 5.26
N LEU A 28 -23.24 -25.84 4.44
CA LEU A 28 -23.85 -24.66 3.84
C LEU A 28 -24.86 -25.02 2.74
N GLN A 29 -24.61 -26.06 1.94
CA GLN A 29 -25.61 -26.62 1.01
C GLN A 29 -26.89 -27.03 1.76
N ARG A 30 -26.75 -27.75 2.89
CA ARG A 30 -27.90 -28.19 3.70
C ARG A 30 -28.68 -27.04 4.33
N LEU A 31 -28.01 -25.96 4.76
CA LEU A 31 -28.66 -24.85 5.47
C LEU A 31 -29.24 -23.77 4.54
N PHE A 32 -28.54 -23.43 3.46
CA PHE A 32 -28.86 -22.29 2.59
C PHE A 32 -29.31 -22.69 1.17
N GLY A 33 -29.41 -23.99 0.88
CA GLY A 33 -29.94 -24.48 -0.40
C GLY A 33 -29.03 -24.23 -1.62
N PHE A 34 -27.73 -24.01 -1.42
CA PHE A 34 -26.77 -23.95 -2.53
C PHE A 34 -26.82 -25.24 -3.35
N ASP A 35 -26.65 -25.14 -4.68
CA ASP A 35 -26.66 -26.31 -5.57
C ASP A 35 -25.65 -27.36 -5.07
N SER A 36 -26.08 -28.62 -5.02
CA SER A 36 -25.25 -29.82 -4.87
C SER A 36 -23.92 -29.78 -5.65
N LYS A 37 -23.91 -29.16 -6.85
CA LYS A 37 -22.73 -29.00 -7.72
C LYS A 37 -21.82 -27.84 -7.31
N GLN A 38 -22.32 -26.87 -6.54
CA GLN A 38 -21.55 -25.71 -6.08
C GLN A 38 -20.65 -26.09 -4.91
N VAL A 39 -19.37 -26.35 -5.20
CA VAL A 39 -18.36 -26.62 -4.18
C VAL A 39 -17.87 -25.33 -3.54
N ILE A 40 -18.15 -25.17 -2.25
CA ILE A 40 -17.69 -24.04 -1.44
C ILE A 40 -16.31 -24.40 -0.88
N SER A 41 -15.27 -24.24 -1.71
CA SER A 41 -13.90 -24.65 -1.36
C SER A 41 -13.17 -23.70 -0.42
N TYR A 42 -12.42 -24.28 0.52
CA TYR A 42 -11.37 -23.60 1.28
C TYR A 42 -10.01 -23.96 0.70
N GLY A 43 -9.07 -23.02 0.72
CA GLY A 43 -7.67 -23.25 0.38
C GLY A 43 -6.77 -22.34 1.22
N SER A 44 -5.65 -22.88 1.73
CA SER A 44 -4.77 -22.21 2.69
C SER A 44 -4.24 -20.85 2.20
N CYS A 45 -4.00 -20.70 0.89
CA CYS A 45 -3.61 -19.44 0.24
C CYS A 45 -4.80 -18.71 -0.43
N GLN A 46 -5.77 -19.45 -0.95
CA GLN A 46 -6.99 -18.90 -1.55
C GLN A 46 -7.78 -18.02 -0.56
N PHE A 47 -7.87 -18.44 0.69
CA PHE A 47 -8.67 -17.77 1.70
C PHE A 47 -8.10 -16.41 2.18
N PRO A 48 -6.79 -16.27 2.52
CA PRO A 48 -6.22 -14.95 2.78
C PRO A 48 -6.15 -14.05 1.53
N THR A 49 -6.05 -14.62 0.32
CA THR A 49 -6.17 -13.86 -0.94
C THR A 49 -7.55 -13.18 -1.04
N LEU A 50 -8.63 -13.92 -0.74
CA LEU A 50 -9.98 -13.35 -0.61
C LEU A 50 -10.06 -12.33 0.54
N GLY A 51 -9.41 -12.63 1.66
CA GLY A 51 -9.34 -11.74 2.83
C GLY A 51 -8.87 -10.33 2.51
N PHE A 52 -7.87 -10.15 1.64
CA PHE A 52 -7.43 -8.82 1.19
C PHE A 52 -8.53 -8.04 0.44
N ILE A 53 -9.34 -8.73 -0.37
CA ILE A 53 -10.45 -8.11 -1.12
C ILE A 53 -11.56 -7.69 -0.15
N VAL A 54 -11.97 -8.60 0.75
CA VAL A 54 -12.99 -8.33 1.76
C VAL A 54 -12.54 -7.20 2.69
N GLU A 55 -11.29 -7.21 3.14
CA GLU A 55 -10.73 -6.14 3.97
C GLU A 55 -10.74 -4.79 3.26
N ARG A 56 -10.32 -4.70 1.99
CA ARG A 56 -10.40 -3.44 1.24
C ARG A 56 -11.84 -2.99 1.01
N TYR A 57 -12.75 -3.93 0.74
CA TYR A 57 -14.16 -3.62 0.56
C TYR A 57 -14.77 -3.04 1.85
N LEU A 58 -14.55 -3.69 3.00
CA LEU A 58 -15.03 -3.20 4.30
C LEU A 58 -14.35 -1.88 4.72
N GLN A 59 -13.07 -1.66 4.37
CA GLN A 59 -12.39 -0.37 4.55
C GLN A 59 -13.03 0.76 3.70
N ARG A 60 -13.62 0.43 2.54
CA ARG A 60 -14.32 1.38 1.67
C ARG A 60 -15.73 1.66 2.16
N GLU A 61 -16.51 0.63 2.48
CA GLU A 61 -17.91 0.77 2.93
C GLU A 61 -18.03 1.44 4.30
N ASN A 62 -17.12 1.14 5.23
CA ASN A 62 -17.11 1.75 6.57
C ASN A 62 -16.34 3.09 6.62
N PHE A 63 -15.95 3.65 5.47
CA PHE A 63 -15.20 4.90 5.42
C PHE A 63 -16.09 6.10 5.72
N ILE A 64 -15.85 6.77 6.85
CA ILE A 64 -16.47 8.05 7.17
C ILE A 64 -15.68 9.15 6.46
N ARG A 65 -16.37 9.92 5.62
CA ARG A 65 -15.79 11.07 4.93
C ARG A 65 -15.69 12.25 5.89
N GLU A 66 -14.59 12.97 5.79
CA GLU A 66 -14.27 14.12 6.64
C GLU A 66 -14.01 15.34 5.75
N PRO A 67 -14.71 16.48 5.97
CA PRO A 67 -14.39 17.72 5.29
C PRO A 67 -13.03 18.24 5.74
N PHE A 68 -12.32 18.92 4.85
CA PHE A 68 -11.09 19.63 5.17
C PHE A 68 -11.00 20.94 4.39
N TRP A 69 -10.15 21.84 4.85
CA TRP A 69 -9.89 23.13 4.21
C TRP A 69 -8.40 23.28 3.94
N LYS A 70 -8.07 23.86 2.78
CA LYS A 70 -6.70 24.22 2.41
C LYS A 70 -6.69 25.63 1.83
N ILE A 71 -5.58 26.33 1.99
CA ILE A 71 -5.36 27.62 1.32
C ILE A 71 -4.62 27.34 0.00
N ALA A 72 -5.22 27.75 -1.11
CA ALA A 72 -4.63 27.68 -2.45
C ALA A 72 -4.15 29.07 -2.85
N VAL A 73 -2.91 29.16 -3.35
CA VAL A 73 -2.28 30.41 -3.77
C VAL A 73 -1.84 30.24 -5.23
N GLU A 74 -2.31 31.12 -6.09
CA GLU A 74 -1.93 31.17 -7.51
C GLU A 74 -1.29 32.52 -7.82
N HIS A 75 -0.30 32.52 -8.71
CA HIS A 75 0.34 33.72 -9.23
C HIS A 75 0.48 33.61 -10.75
N GLN A 76 -0.08 34.60 -11.45
CA GLN A 76 0.17 34.85 -12.85
C GLN A 76 1.20 35.97 -12.98
N THR A 77 2.33 35.72 -13.64
CA THR A 77 3.38 36.72 -13.84
C THR A 77 2.95 37.78 -14.86
N GLU A 78 3.65 38.91 -14.91
CA GLU A 78 3.42 39.99 -15.89
C GLU A 78 3.53 39.49 -17.35
N ASN A 79 4.33 38.45 -17.59
CA ASN A 79 4.49 37.78 -18.88
C ASN A 79 3.37 36.76 -19.19
N GLY A 80 2.38 36.61 -18.30
CA GLY A 80 1.24 35.71 -18.44
C GLY A 80 1.49 34.26 -17.97
N GLU A 81 2.67 33.94 -17.44
CA GLU A 81 3.03 32.60 -16.98
C GLU A 81 2.33 32.27 -15.65
N PHE A 82 1.95 31.00 -15.42
CA PHE A 82 1.15 30.59 -14.27
C PHE A 82 1.92 29.72 -13.27
N CYS A 83 1.74 29.97 -11.97
CA CYS A 83 2.30 29.18 -10.88
C CYS A 83 1.27 28.95 -9.76
N GLU A 84 1.02 27.68 -9.40
CA GLU A 84 0.26 27.29 -8.21
C GLU A 84 1.23 26.91 -7.08
N PHE A 85 1.05 27.51 -5.90
CA PHE A 85 1.81 27.24 -4.69
C PHE A 85 0.97 26.42 -3.69
N THR A 86 1.55 25.31 -3.22
CA THR A 86 0.94 24.39 -2.25
C THR A 86 1.32 24.78 -0.83
N TRP A 87 0.33 24.95 0.04
CA TRP A 87 0.50 25.26 1.47
C TRP A 87 1.30 24.17 2.20
N GLU A 88 2.31 24.56 2.99
CA GLU A 88 3.16 23.61 3.73
C GLU A 88 2.39 22.87 4.85
N ARG A 89 1.29 23.43 5.36
CA ARG A 89 0.38 22.73 6.28
C ARG A 89 -0.50 21.69 5.56
N ASN A 90 -0.49 21.64 4.22
CA ASN A 90 -1.32 20.81 3.35
C ASN A 90 -2.83 21.10 3.47
N ARG A 91 -3.44 20.77 4.61
CA ARG A 91 -4.86 20.95 4.90
C ARG A 91 -5.15 20.87 6.40
N LEU A 92 -6.25 21.49 6.84
CA LEU A 92 -6.78 21.39 8.20
C LEU A 92 -8.19 20.76 8.16
N PHE A 93 -8.52 19.96 9.18
CA PHE A 93 -9.85 19.34 9.34
C PHE A 93 -10.83 20.20 10.14
N GLU A 94 -10.42 21.41 10.53
CA GLU A 94 -11.22 22.36 11.30
C GLU A 94 -11.37 23.66 10.51
N HIS A 95 -12.61 24.11 10.33
CA HIS A 95 -12.90 25.32 9.54
C HIS A 95 -12.34 26.59 10.20
N GLN A 96 -12.61 26.78 11.49
CA GLN A 96 -12.28 28.03 12.19
C GLN A 96 -10.76 28.33 12.22
N PRO A 97 -9.87 27.37 12.55
CA PRO A 97 -8.43 27.60 12.44
C PRO A 97 -7.95 27.87 11.01
N CYS A 98 -8.58 27.27 9.98
CA CYS A 98 -8.23 27.57 8.59
C CYS A 98 -8.69 28.96 8.16
N LEU A 99 -9.88 29.38 8.59
CA LEU A 99 -10.41 30.72 8.34
C LEU A 99 -9.55 31.79 9.02
N MET A 100 -9.19 31.61 10.30
CA MET A 100 -8.32 32.56 10.99
C MET A 100 -6.97 32.76 10.29
N ILE A 101 -6.38 31.69 9.75
CA ILE A 101 -5.12 31.78 8.99
C ILE A 101 -5.35 32.44 7.62
N TYR A 102 -6.47 32.14 6.96
CA TYR A 102 -6.84 32.80 5.71
C TYR A 102 -7.06 34.30 5.88
N ASP A 103 -7.73 34.72 6.95
CA ASP A 103 -7.97 36.14 7.27
C ASP A 103 -6.63 36.87 7.49
N MET A 104 -5.69 36.29 8.26
CA MET A 104 -4.32 36.84 8.43
C MET A 104 -3.57 36.99 7.09
N ILE A 105 -3.74 36.05 6.16
CA ILE A 105 -3.18 36.12 4.81
C ILE A 105 -3.87 37.20 3.97
N MET A 106 -5.17 37.43 4.14
CA MET A 106 -5.90 38.46 3.41
C MET A 106 -5.61 39.87 3.93
N ASP A 107 -5.25 40.01 5.22
CA ASP A 107 -4.77 41.26 5.81
C ASP A 107 -3.35 41.62 5.31
N GLU A 108 -2.45 40.63 5.16
CA GLU A 108 -1.07 40.81 4.66
C GLU A 108 -0.75 39.90 3.45
N PRO A 109 -1.37 40.10 2.27
CA PRO A 109 -1.31 39.17 1.14
C PRO A 109 -0.03 39.24 0.30
N LEU A 110 0.94 40.08 0.69
CA LEU A 110 2.20 40.25 -0.05
C LEU A 110 3.09 39.01 0.13
N ALA A 111 3.22 38.20 -0.92
CA ALA A 111 4.11 37.05 -0.93
C ALA A 111 5.56 37.48 -1.05
N LYS A 112 6.44 36.86 -0.25
CA LYS A 112 7.90 37.00 -0.35
C LYS A 112 8.56 35.66 -0.68
N VAL A 113 9.44 35.64 -1.68
CA VAL A 113 10.25 34.48 -2.03
C VAL A 113 11.37 34.28 -1.01
N MET A 114 11.30 33.18 -0.26
CA MET A 114 12.19 32.87 0.86
C MET A 114 13.32 31.90 0.53
N ASP A 115 13.13 31.03 -0.47
CA ASP A 115 14.07 29.97 -0.81
C ASP A 115 13.83 29.52 -2.26
N ILE A 116 14.91 29.37 -3.05
CA ILE A 116 14.86 28.77 -4.38
C ILE A 116 15.94 27.70 -4.42
N LYS A 117 15.54 26.44 -4.56
CA LYS A 117 16.45 25.30 -4.61
C LYS A 117 16.22 24.48 -5.86
N SER A 118 17.21 24.47 -6.74
CA SER A 118 17.33 23.47 -7.81
C SER A 118 18.24 22.33 -7.36
N LYS A 119 17.92 21.11 -7.80
CA LYS A 119 18.74 19.92 -7.60
C LYS A 119 18.53 18.95 -8.75
N ASN A 120 19.60 18.25 -9.16
CA ASN A 120 19.51 17.17 -10.12
C ASN A 120 18.56 16.09 -9.58
N LYS A 121 17.63 15.67 -10.43
CA LYS A 121 16.61 14.65 -10.16
C LYS A 121 16.70 13.59 -11.24
N SER A 122 16.90 12.34 -10.85
CA SER A 122 16.79 11.21 -11.78
C SER A 122 15.46 10.49 -11.61
N LYS A 123 14.93 9.97 -12.72
CA LYS A 123 13.90 8.95 -12.71
C LYS A 123 14.52 7.64 -13.16
N TRP A 124 14.52 6.67 -12.25
CA TRP A 124 15.19 5.40 -12.46
C TRP A 124 14.47 4.55 -13.51
N ARG A 125 15.23 3.97 -14.44
CA ARG A 125 14.78 2.95 -15.39
C ARG A 125 14.23 1.72 -14.65
N PRO A 126 13.39 0.85 -15.26
CA PRO A 126 12.90 -0.35 -14.59
C PRO A 126 14.05 -1.25 -14.12
N ALA A 127 13.84 -1.97 -13.02
CA ALA A 127 14.73 -3.07 -12.64
C ALA A 127 14.54 -4.26 -13.60
N ALA A 128 15.40 -5.29 -13.56
CA ALA A 128 15.18 -6.47 -14.39
C ALA A 128 13.87 -7.20 -14.02
N LEU A 129 13.18 -7.75 -15.04
CA LEU A 129 11.82 -8.26 -14.92
C LEU A 129 11.77 -9.63 -14.26
N ASP A 130 11.01 -9.76 -13.18
CA ASP A 130 10.59 -11.04 -12.59
C ASP A 130 9.10 -11.32 -12.92
N THR A 131 8.60 -12.51 -12.55
CA THR A 131 7.22 -12.90 -12.86
C THR A 131 6.20 -11.95 -12.23
N VAL A 132 6.45 -11.54 -10.98
CA VAL A 132 5.52 -10.72 -10.21
C VAL A 132 5.34 -9.35 -10.88
N GLU A 133 6.44 -8.68 -11.24
CA GLU A 133 6.34 -7.40 -11.92
C GLU A 133 5.83 -7.54 -13.36
N MET A 134 6.07 -8.67 -14.05
CA MET A 134 5.44 -8.96 -15.34
C MET A 134 3.91 -9.04 -15.23
N GLU A 135 3.36 -9.79 -14.27
CA GLU A 135 1.91 -9.89 -14.05
C GLU A 135 1.31 -8.52 -13.67
N LYS A 136 1.96 -7.79 -12.75
CA LYS A 136 1.54 -6.44 -12.33
C LYS A 136 1.55 -5.44 -13.49
N LEU A 137 2.58 -5.46 -14.35
CA LEU A 137 2.67 -4.59 -15.52
C LEU A 137 1.66 -4.98 -16.60
N ALA A 138 1.49 -6.27 -16.90
CA ALA A 138 0.51 -6.73 -17.88
C ALA A 138 -0.93 -6.39 -17.46
N SER A 139 -1.27 -6.51 -16.18
CA SER A 139 -2.58 -6.12 -15.65
C SER A 139 -2.81 -4.60 -15.72
N ARG A 140 -1.83 -3.78 -15.28
CA ARG A 140 -1.94 -2.30 -15.31
C ARG A 140 -1.87 -1.69 -16.70
N LYS A 141 -1.08 -2.25 -17.62
CA LYS A 141 -0.72 -1.62 -18.90
C LYS A 141 -1.34 -2.29 -20.12
N LEU A 142 -1.47 -3.62 -20.11
CA LEU A 142 -2.05 -4.40 -21.22
C LEU A 142 -3.49 -4.84 -20.96
N ARG A 143 -4.01 -4.66 -19.74
CA ARG A 143 -5.33 -5.15 -19.29
C ARG A 143 -5.48 -6.68 -19.41
N MET A 144 -4.39 -7.42 -19.26
CA MET A 144 -4.40 -8.89 -19.18
C MET A 144 -4.55 -9.35 -17.72
N THR A 145 -5.20 -10.48 -17.46
CA THR A 145 -5.17 -11.08 -16.11
C THR A 145 -3.88 -11.83 -15.90
N GLY A 146 -3.43 -12.02 -14.65
CA GLY A 146 -2.19 -12.75 -14.34
C GLY A 146 -2.18 -14.15 -14.97
N LYS A 147 -3.30 -14.88 -14.85
CA LYS A 147 -3.48 -16.20 -15.49
C LYS A 147 -3.27 -16.13 -17.02
N LYS A 148 -3.92 -15.18 -17.69
CA LYS A 148 -3.81 -14.97 -19.13
C LYS A 148 -2.39 -14.54 -19.54
N THR A 149 -1.73 -13.70 -18.74
CA THR A 149 -0.33 -13.30 -18.92
C THR A 149 0.59 -14.51 -18.84
N MET A 150 0.43 -15.38 -17.84
CA MET A 150 1.24 -16.59 -17.71
C MET A 150 0.99 -17.58 -18.86
N GLU A 151 -0.26 -17.81 -19.27
CA GLU A 151 -0.60 -18.63 -20.45
C GLU A 151 0.05 -18.13 -21.75
N ILE A 152 0.15 -16.80 -21.94
CA ILE A 152 0.82 -16.21 -23.11
C ILE A 152 2.34 -16.28 -22.96
N ALA A 153 2.88 -15.99 -21.78
CA ALA A 153 4.31 -16.02 -21.51
C ALA A 153 4.89 -17.44 -21.71
N GLU A 154 4.18 -18.47 -21.26
CA GLU A 154 4.55 -19.87 -21.51
C GLU A 154 4.58 -20.22 -23.00
N LYS A 155 3.62 -19.73 -23.79
CA LYS A 155 3.63 -19.88 -25.27
C LYS A 155 4.79 -19.16 -25.93
N LEU A 156 5.12 -17.94 -25.49
CA LEU A 156 6.27 -17.18 -26.00
C LEU A 156 7.60 -17.86 -25.64
N TYR A 157 7.70 -18.45 -24.44
CA TYR A 157 8.84 -19.26 -24.02
C TYR A 157 8.97 -20.56 -24.85
N MET A 158 7.87 -21.28 -25.08
CA MET A 158 7.87 -22.48 -25.95
C MET A 158 8.24 -22.15 -27.41
N LYS A 159 7.94 -20.93 -27.89
CA LYS A 159 8.39 -20.40 -29.18
C LYS A 159 9.85 -19.92 -29.18
N GLY A 160 10.56 -19.96 -28.05
CA GLY A 160 11.94 -19.49 -27.91
C GLY A 160 12.12 -17.97 -28.00
N LEU A 161 11.07 -17.19 -27.75
CA LEU A 161 11.06 -15.73 -27.90
C LEU A 161 11.37 -14.98 -26.60
N ILE A 162 11.08 -15.58 -25.45
CA ILE A 162 11.46 -15.06 -24.12
C ILE A 162 12.10 -16.16 -23.27
N SER A 163 12.87 -15.75 -22.25
CA SER A 163 13.35 -16.66 -21.19
C SER A 163 12.20 -17.21 -20.33
N TYR A 164 12.49 -18.20 -19.48
CA TYR A 164 11.48 -18.91 -18.69
C TYR A 164 10.69 -17.94 -17.78
N PRO A 165 9.35 -17.88 -17.89
CA PRO A 165 8.56 -16.79 -17.32
C PRO A 165 8.18 -16.96 -15.85
N ARG A 166 8.64 -18.04 -15.18
CA ARG A 166 8.42 -18.32 -13.76
C ARG A 166 9.75 -18.23 -13.01
N THR A 167 10.07 -17.04 -12.53
CA THR A 167 11.33 -16.74 -11.83
C THR A 167 11.14 -15.60 -10.82
N GLU A 168 11.81 -15.73 -9.67
CA GLU A 168 11.97 -14.63 -8.70
C GLU A 168 13.27 -13.82 -8.97
N THR A 169 14.03 -14.18 -10.02
CA THR A 169 15.30 -13.54 -10.34
C THR A 169 15.11 -12.19 -11.02
N ASN A 170 15.58 -11.13 -10.38
CA ASN A 170 15.68 -9.78 -10.94
C ASN A 170 17.15 -9.30 -11.04
N ILE A 171 18.09 -10.24 -11.18
CA ILE A 171 19.52 -9.99 -11.39
C ILE A 171 19.98 -10.75 -12.64
N PHE A 172 20.47 -10.05 -13.66
CA PHE A 172 21.17 -10.70 -14.78
C PHE A 172 22.51 -11.30 -14.30
N PRO A 173 22.76 -12.61 -14.48
CA PRO A 173 24.05 -13.23 -14.18
C PRO A 173 25.18 -12.65 -15.04
N SER A 174 26.42 -12.66 -14.51
CA SER A 174 27.61 -12.16 -15.19
C SER A 174 27.96 -12.90 -16.47
N GLU A 175 27.48 -14.14 -16.60
CA GLU A 175 27.77 -15.06 -17.69
C GLU A 175 26.88 -14.80 -18.91
N ILE A 176 25.78 -14.04 -18.76
CA ILE A 176 24.88 -13.71 -19.86
C ILE A 176 25.39 -12.47 -20.60
N ASN A 177 25.94 -12.68 -21.80
CA ASN A 177 26.24 -11.57 -22.71
C ASN A 177 24.93 -10.96 -23.21
N LEU A 178 24.64 -9.72 -22.80
CA LEU A 178 23.42 -9.01 -23.17
C LEU A 178 23.45 -8.44 -24.61
N ASN A 179 24.63 -8.28 -25.22
CA ASN A 179 24.74 -7.62 -26.52
C ASN A 179 24.00 -8.36 -27.66
N PRO A 180 24.13 -9.70 -27.83
CA PRO A 180 23.35 -10.43 -28.84
C PRO A 180 21.83 -10.30 -28.66
N LEU A 181 21.35 -10.26 -27.42
CA LEU A 181 19.92 -10.13 -27.09
C LEU A 181 19.37 -8.77 -27.54
N ILE A 182 20.19 -7.71 -27.45
CA ILE A 182 19.85 -6.35 -27.90
C ILE A 182 20.00 -6.25 -29.43
N GLN A 183 21.05 -6.84 -30.00
CA GLN A 183 21.30 -6.90 -31.45
C GLN A 183 20.11 -7.49 -32.21
N ASN A 184 19.51 -8.55 -31.67
CA ASN A 184 18.31 -9.19 -32.21
C ASN A 184 17.11 -8.22 -32.34
N GLN A 185 17.07 -7.12 -31.60
CA GLN A 185 15.94 -6.18 -31.57
C GLN A 185 16.11 -4.96 -32.49
N ILE A 186 17.25 -4.80 -33.18
CA ILE A 186 17.54 -3.63 -34.05
C ILE A 186 16.59 -3.56 -35.26
N GLY A 187 16.08 -4.70 -35.74
CA GLY A 187 15.19 -4.76 -36.90
C GLY A 187 13.77 -4.22 -36.66
N ASP A 188 13.35 -3.97 -35.42
CA ASP A 188 11.99 -3.50 -35.13
C ASP A 188 11.84 -1.99 -35.39
N GLN A 189 10.82 -1.62 -36.16
CA GLN A 189 10.55 -0.21 -36.50
C GLN A 189 10.21 0.67 -35.30
N ARG A 190 9.73 0.10 -34.18
CA ARG A 190 9.24 0.82 -32.99
C ARG A 190 10.32 1.09 -31.94
N TRP A 191 11.41 0.32 -31.93
CA TRP A 191 12.48 0.42 -30.91
C TRP A 191 13.89 0.08 -31.41
N GLY A 192 14.07 -0.36 -32.65
CA GLY A 192 15.36 -0.82 -33.18
C GLY A 192 16.45 0.26 -33.12
N ALA A 193 16.10 1.50 -33.47
CA ALA A 193 16.99 2.66 -33.32
C ALA A 193 17.37 2.96 -31.86
N PHE A 194 16.57 2.54 -30.87
CA PHE A 194 16.92 2.63 -29.45
C PHE A 194 17.85 1.48 -29.04
N ALA A 195 17.58 0.25 -29.50
CA ALA A 195 18.43 -0.91 -29.26
C ALA A 195 19.87 -0.68 -29.79
N GLN A 196 19.98 -0.09 -30.99
CA GLN A 196 21.26 0.34 -31.57
C GLN A 196 22.03 1.31 -30.64
N ARG A 197 21.37 2.36 -30.13
CA ARG A 197 21.99 3.31 -29.18
C ARG A 197 22.41 2.64 -27.86
N VAL A 198 21.68 1.64 -27.38
CA VAL A 198 22.07 0.88 -26.17
C VAL A 198 23.36 0.10 -26.42
N LEU A 199 23.54 -0.52 -27.59
CA LEU A 199 24.78 -1.23 -27.94
C LEU A 199 25.98 -0.28 -28.03
N GLU A 200 25.80 0.87 -28.68
CA GLU A 200 26.84 1.92 -28.80
C GLU A 200 27.29 2.46 -27.44
N ASN A 201 26.39 2.55 -26.46
CA ASN A 201 26.70 2.98 -25.10
C ASN A 201 27.18 1.85 -24.18
N GLY A 202 26.95 0.59 -24.56
CA GLY A 202 27.08 -0.59 -23.70
C GLY A 202 25.86 -0.82 -22.79
N PRO A 203 25.44 -2.08 -22.57
CA PRO A 203 24.31 -2.40 -21.71
C PRO A 203 24.64 -2.25 -20.22
N HIS A 204 23.78 -1.56 -19.49
CA HIS A 204 23.91 -1.29 -18.05
C HIS A 204 22.65 -1.74 -17.29
N PRO A 205 22.42 -3.06 -17.11
CA PRO A 205 21.21 -3.58 -16.47
C PRO A 205 21.02 -3.02 -15.06
N ARG A 206 19.79 -2.58 -14.75
CA ARG A 206 19.39 -2.27 -13.37
C ARG A 206 18.97 -3.55 -12.65
N ASN A 207 19.94 -4.24 -12.08
CA ASN A 207 19.68 -5.42 -11.25
C ASN A 207 18.97 -5.04 -9.92
N GLY A 208 18.11 -5.93 -9.45
CA GLY A 208 17.43 -5.89 -8.17
C GLY A 208 18.25 -6.55 -7.06
N LYS A 209 17.65 -7.49 -6.33
CA LYS A 209 18.24 -8.13 -5.14
C LYS A 209 17.99 -9.64 -5.03
N ASN A 210 17.11 -10.19 -5.86
CA ASN A 210 16.61 -11.54 -5.73
C ASN A 210 17.17 -12.43 -6.85
N THR A 211 17.44 -13.69 -6.51
CA THR A 211 17.70 -14.75 -7.48
C THR A 211 17.27 -16.11 -6.94
N ASP A 212 16.61 -16.89 -7.79
CA ASP A 212 16.28 -18.29 -7.56
C ASP A 212 17.47 -19.24 -7.83
N LYS A 213 18.56 -18.72 -8.41
CA LYS A 213 19.76 -19.45 -8.88
C LYS A 213 19.49 -20.52 -9.95
N ALA A 214 18.32 -20.50 -10.58
CA ALA A 214 17.90 -21.43 -11.61
C ALA A 214 17.67 -20.74 -12.96
N HIS A 215 17.07 -19.54 -12.94
CA HIS A 215 16.68 -18.80 -14.14
C HIS A 215 17.16 -17.34 -14.08
N PRO A 216 17.53 -16.74 -15.23
CA PRO A 216 17.75 -15.30 -15.34
C PRO A 216 16.40 -14.55 -15.35
N PRO A 217 16.41 -13.20 -15.26
CA PRO A 217 15.21 -12.39 -15.41
C PRO A 217 14.48 -12.65 -16.73
N ILE A 218 13.20 -12.30 -16.78
CA ILE A 218 12.36 -12.41 -17.98
C ILE A 218 12.86 -11.41 -19.03
N HIS A 219 13.35 -11.90 -20.17
CA HIS A 219 13.96 -11.09 -21.23
C HIS A 219 13.71 -11.71 -22.61
N PRO A 220 13.77 -10.93 -23.71
CA PRO A 220 13.62 -11.47 -25.04
C PRO A 220 14.87 -12.25 -25.46
N THR A 221 14.70 -13.48 -25.91
CA THR A 221 15.80 -14.36 -26.37
C THR A 221 16.01 -14.26 -27.88
N ARG A 222 14.94 -14.01 -28.65
CA ARG A 222 14.94 -13.91 -30.12
C ARG A 222 13.85 -12.95 -30.59
N TYR A 223 14.04 -12.31 -31.74
CA TYR A 223 12.98 -11.62 -32.46
C TYR A 223 12.08 -12.63 -33.23
N PRO A 224 10.75 -12.43 -33.29
CA PRO A 224 9.86 -13.38 -33.94
C PRO A 224 10.05 -13.44 -35.47
N ASP A 225 10.21 -14.64 -36.02
CA ASP A 225 10.36 -14.88 -37.46
C ASP A 225 9.03 -14.75 -38.25
N GLY A 226 7.90 -14.62 -37.54
CA GLY A 226 6.56 -14.60 -38.12
C GLY A 226 5.57 -13.83 -37.25
N GLN A 227 4.32 -13.71 -37.73
CA GLN A 227 3.30 -12.94 -37.03
C GLN A 227 2.88 -13.60 -35.70
N LEU A 228 2.94 -12.81 -34.63
CA LEU A 228 2.34 -13.14 -33.34
C LEU A 228 0.86 -12.74 -33.33
N THR A 229 0.04 -13.43 -32.53
CA THR A 229 -1.31 -12.95 -32.24
C THR A 229 -1.26 -11.60 -31.51
N GLU A 230 -2.36 -10.83 -31.54
CA GLU A 230 -2.38 -9.48 -30.94
C GLU A 230 -2.00 -9.49 -29.45
N GLU A 231 -2.47 -10.49 -28.68
CA GLU A 231 -2.13 -10.64 -27.26
C GLU A 231 -0.68 -11.08 -27.04
N GLU A 232 -0.16 -12.02 -27.85
CA GLU A 232 1.25 -12.42 -27.81
C GLU A 232 2.18 -11.26 -28.15
N ASN A 233 1.86 -10.47 -29.19
CA ASN A 233 2.63 -9.29 -29.57
C ASN A 233 2.64 -8.23 -28.47
N LYS A 234 1.48 -7.97 -27.82
CA LYS A 234 1.39 -7.02 -26.69
C LYS A 234 2.28 -7.42 -25.51
N LEU A 235 2.31 -8.70 -25.14
CA LEU A 235 3.15 -9.16 -24.03
C LEU A 235 4.63 -9.21 -24.43
N TYR A 236 4.96 -9.69 -25.63
CA TYR A 236 6.32 -9.69 -26.17
C TYR A 236 6.89 -8.26 -26.25
N GLU A 237 6.14 -7.30 -26.79
CA GLU A 237 6.52 -5.87 -26.83
C GLU A 237 6.77 -5.31 -25.42
N LEU A 238 5.95 -5.68 -24.44
CA LEU A 238 6.17 -5.26 -23.05
C LEU A 238 7.50 -5.80 -22.50
N VAL A 239 7.80 -7.09 -22.71
CA VAL A 239 9.06 -7.72 -22.28
C VAL A 239 10.26 -7.09 -22.98
N VAL A 240 10.21 -6.86 -24.30
CA VAL A 240 11.30 -6.23 -25.07
C VAL A 240 11.55 -4.79 -24.62
N ARG A 241 10.50 -3.96 -24.54
CA ARG A 241 10.65 -2.56 -24.10
C ARG A 241 11.17 -2.48 -22.67
N HIS A 242 10.71 -3.37 -21.79
CA HIS A 242 11.18 -3.41 -20.41
C HIS A 242 12.65 -3.83 -20.32
N PHE A 243 13.07 -4.84 -21.09
CA PHE A 243 14.46 -5.25 -21.19
C PHE A 243 15.35 -4.09 -21.69
N LEU A 244 15.05 -3.51 -22.85
CA LEU A 244 15.79 -2.39 -23.43
C LEU A 244 15.87 -1.19 -22.49
N ALA A 245 14.80 -0.90 -21.75
CA ALA A 245 14.77 0.14 -20.75
C ALA A 245 15.69 -0.17 -19.55
N CYS A 246 15.63 -1.41 -19.02
CA CYS A 246 16.44 -1.86 -17.89
C CYS A 246 17.95 -1.78 -18.16
N VAL A 247 18.38 -2.09 -19.39
CA VAL A 247 19.79 -2.01 -19.81
C VAL A 247 20.25 -0.62 -20.27
N SER A 248 19.36 0.39 -20.26
CA SER A 248 19.67 1.76 -20.67
C SER A 248 20.17 2.63 -19.51
N LYS A 249 20.12 3.96 -19.66
CA LYS A 249 20.41 4.96 -18.63
C LYS A 249 19.13 5.44 -17.94
N ASP A 250 19.25 5.89 -16.70
CA ASP A 250 18.16 6.56 -15.98
C ASP A 250 17.86 7.93 -16.64
N ALA A 251 16.60 8.36 -16.62
CA ALA A 251 16.25 9.69 -17.12
C ALA A 251 16.75 10.76 -16.13
N GLN A 252 17.25 11.88 -16.65
CA GLN A 252 17.85 12.99 -15.88
C GLN A 252 17.08 14.28 -16.10
N GLY A 253 16.98 15.09 -15.05
CA GLY A 253 16.29 16.38 -15.06
C GLY A 253 16.66 17.20 -13.83
N ASP A 254 16.12 18.40 -13.75
CA ASP A 254 16.39 19.34 -12.67
C ASP A 254 15.08 19.71 -11.97
N GLU A 255 14.97 19.38 -10.68
CA GLU A 255 13.79 19.67 -9.86
C GLU A 255 14.01 20.98 -9.09
N THR A 256 13.33 22.04 -9.53
CA THR A 256 13.35 23.36 -8.87
C THR A 256 12.18 23.46 -7.91
N THR A 257 12.44 23.89 -6.67
CA THR A 257 11.41 24.20 -5.68
C THR A 257 11.60 25.63 -5.18
N ILE A 258 10.52 26.40 -5.25
CA ILE A 258 10.40 27.78 -4.82
C ILE A 258 9.53 27.81 -3.58
N LYS A 259 9.98 28.46 -2.50
CA LYS A 259 9.18 28.70 -1.30
C LYS A 259 8.86 30.16 -1.15
N ILE A 260 7.62 30.44 -0.77
CA ILE A 260 7.13 31.76 -0.43
C ILE A 260 6.58 31.78 1.00
N ASP A 261 6.61 32.96 1.61
CA ASP A 261 5.95 33.29 2.86
C ASP A 261 4.90 34.38 2.59
N ILE A 262 3.71 34.23 3.17
CA ILE A 262 2.63 35.23 3.19
C ILE A 262 2.11 35.25 4.63
N ALA A 263 2.15 36.38 5.33
CA ALA A 263 1.71 36.51 6.72
C ALA A 263 2.27 35.43 7.71
N ASN A 264 3.53 35.00 7.55
CA ASN A 264 4.19 33.89 8.27
C ASN A 264 3.73 32.47 7.89
N GLU A 265 2.83 32.32 6.92
CA GLU A 265 2.42 31.04 6.35
C GLU A 265 3.20 30.70 5.09
N LYS A 266 3.61 29.43 4.99
CA LYS A 266 4.55 28.97 3.98
C LYS A 266 3.86 28.19 2.88
N PHE A 267 4.23 28.49 1.66
CA PHE A 267 3.77 27.78 0.47
C PHE A 267 4.96 27.43 -0.41
N HIS A 268 4.82 26.40 -1.24
CA HIS A 268 5.87 25.97 -2.15
C HIS A 268 5.32 25.57 -3.52
N ALA A 269 6.07 25.91 -4.57
CA ALA A 269 5.85 25.39 -5.92
C ALA A 269 7.07 24.57 -6.32
N SER A 270 6.83 23.36 -6.85
CA SER A 270 7.87 22.54 -7.45
C SER A 270 7.61 22.35 -8.95
N GLY A 271 8.68 22.37 -9.72
CA GLY A 271 8.73 22.11 -11.15
C GLY A 271 9.91 21.22 -11.52
N LEU A 272 9.89 20.75 -12.76
CA LEU A 272 10.84 19.79 -13.32
C LEU A 272 11.07 20.09 -14.79
N ILE A 273 12.34 20.18 -15.18
CA ILE A 273 12.78 20.22 -16.58
C ILE A 273 13.56 18.93 -16.86
N ILE A 274 13.25 18.19 -17.93
CA ILE A 274 13.92 16.94 -18.27
C ILE A 274 15.10 17.25 -19.20
N ARG A 275 16.31 16.93 -18.74
CA ARG A 275 17.56 17.13 -19.50
C ARG A 275 17.83 15.96 -20.44
N GLU A 276 17.58 14.74 -19.99
CA GLU A 276 17.78 13.50 -20.75
C GLU A 276 16.64 12.53 -20.49
N ARG A 277 15.92 12.12 -21.54
CA ARG A 277 14.80 11.19 -21.44
C ARG A 277 15.25 9.73 -21.24
N ASN A 278 16.37 9.36 -21.87
CA ASN A 278 16.99 8.03 -21.78
C ASN A 278 15.95 6.89 -21.89
N TYR A 279 15.79 6.03 -20.88
CA TYR A 279 14.87 4.88 -20.94
C TYR A 279 13.41 5.24 -21.31
N LEU A 280 12.96 6.47 -21.06
CA LEU A 280 11.60 6.93 -21.38
C LEU A 280 11.30 7.01 -22.88
N ASP A 281 12.31 6.93 -23.75
CA ASP A 281 12.12 6.94 -25.20
C ASP A 281 11.71 5.57 -25.75
N VAL A 282 12.02 4.48 -25.03
CA VAL A 282 11.54 3.12 -25.37
C VAL A 282 10.40 2.67 -24.46
N TYR A 283 10.38 3.11 -23.19
CA TYR A 283 9.48 2.59 -22.16
C TYR A 283 8.19 3.39 -22.03
N ILE A 284 7.35 3.33 -23.07
CA ILE A 284 6.05 4.04 -23.20
C ILE A 284 5.05 3.83 -22.04
N TYR A 285 5.27 2.80 -21.21
CA TYR A 285 4.45 2.51 -20.04
C TYR A 285 4.69 3.47 -18.88
N ASP A 286 5.83 4.16 -18.88
CA ASP A 286 6.21 5.15 -17.88
C ASP A 286 6.08 6.57 -18.42
N LYS A 287 5.59 7.47 -17.58
CA LYS A 287 5.54 8.91 -17.87
C LYS A 287 6.44 9.67 -16.91
N TRP A 288 7.04 10.75 -17.40
CA TRP A 288 7.69 11.77 -16.60
C TRP A 288 7.34 13.08 -17.29
N SER A 289 6.67 13.98 -16.56
CA SER A 289 6.07 15.19 -17.11
C SER A 289 6.88 16.39 -16.67
N GLU A 290 7.23 17.24 -17.61
CA GLU A 290 7.81 18.54 -17.32
C GLU A 290 6.76 19.48 -16.71
N LYS A 291 7.24 20.34 -15.83
CA LYS A 291 6.51 21.48 -15.29
C LYS A 291 7.54 22.58 -15.10
N GLU A 292 7.69 23.43 -16.10
CA GLU A 292 8.47 24.65 -15.95
C GLU A 292 7.79 25.56 -14.91
N LEU A 293 8.58 26.28 -14.12
CA LEU A 293 8.09 27.34 -13.25
C LEU A 293 8.52 28.69 -13.84
N PRO A 294 7.72 29.75 -13.66
CA PRO A 294 8.17 31.10 -13.99
C PRO A 294 9.48 31.45 -13.26
N HIS A 295 10.23 32.43 -13.78
CA HIS A 295 11.43 32.90 -13.10
C HIS A 295 11.06 33.71 -11.85
N TYR A 296 11.63 33.35 -10.70
CA TYR A 296 11.57 34.13 -9.46
C TYR A 296 12.97 34.41 -8.94
N GLN A 297 13.11 35.49 -8.17
CA GLN A 297 14.35 35.88 -7.50
C GLN A 297 14.22 35.76 -5.98
N LEU A 298 15.32 35.47 -5.28
CA LEU A 298 15.34 35.40 -3.82
C LEU A 298 15.03 36.78 -3.22
N ASN A 299 14.17 36.83 -2.20
CA ASN A 299 13.59 38.04 -1.61
C ASN A 299 12.66 38.86 -2.53
N GLN A 300 12.36 38.42 -3.76
CA GLN A 300 11.32 39.04 -4.58
C GLN A 300 9.99 39.03 -3.82
N THR A 301 9.27 40.15 -3.87
CA THR A 301 7.91 40.27 -3.37
C THR A 301 6.92 40.40 -4.52
N PHE A 302 5.75 39.77 -4.41
CA PHE A 302 4.67 39.87 -5.39
C PHE A 302 3.30 39.71 -4.72
N TYR A 303 2.25 40.23 -5.34
CA TYR A 303 0.88 39.92 -4.94
C TYR A 303 0.40 38.68 -5.70
N PRO A 304 -0.05 37.61 -5.02
CA PRO A 304 -0.70 36.49 -5.69
C PRO A 304 -1.90 36.97 -6.51
N SER A 305 -2.10 36.39 -7.70
CA SER A 305 -3.26 36.69 -8.53
C SER A 305 -4.56 36.13 -7.95
N LYS A 306 -4.45 35.13 -7.06
CA LYS A 306 -5.59 34.48 -6.41
C LYS A 306 -5.16 33.81 -5.10
N ILE A 307 -5.95 34.01 -4.05
CA ILE A 307 -5.84 33.30 -2.77
C ILE A 307 -7.24 32.80 -2.41
N GLU A 308 -7.41 31.50 -2.20
CA GLU A 308 -8.71 30.90 -1.86
C GLU A 308 -8.59 29.90 -0.71
N MET A 309 -9.50 29.97 0.26
CA MET A 309 -9.77 28.87 1.17
C MET A 309 -10.68 27.85 0.48
N VAL A 310 -10.10 26.74 0.02
CA VAL A 310 -10.79 25.67 -0.71
C VAL A 310 -11.23 24.58 0.25
N GLN A 311 -12.54 24.30 0.30
CA GLN A 311 -13.07 23.11 0.96
C GLN A 311 -12.86 21.86 0.09
N GLY A 312 -12.39 20.78 0.70
CA GLY A 312 -12.35 19.44 0.14
C GLY A 312 -12.94 18.42 1.10
N GLU A 313 -12.90 17.15 0.70
CA GLU A 313 -13.42 16.04 1.49
C GLU A 313 -12.51 14.81 1.33
N THR A 314 -12.30 14.02 2.37
CA THR A 314 -11.55 12.77 2.26
C THR A 314 -12.31 11.75 1.40
N THR A 315 -11.57 11.01 0.58
CA THR A 315 -12.15 10.00 -0.32
C THR A 315 -11.86 8.59 0.19
N PRO A 316 -12.82 7.65 0.06
CA PRO A 316 -12.64 6.29 0.52
C PRO A 316 -11.58 5.55 -0.32
N PRO A 317 -10.91 4.53 0.24
CA PRO A 317 -9.89 3.78 -0.49
C PRO A 317 -10.51 3.05 -1.70
N GLN A 318 -9.80 3.08 -2.82
CA GLN A 318 -10.21 2.37 -4.03
C GLN A 318 -10.15 0.86 -3.84
N LEU A 319 -11.10 0.14 -4.45
CA LEU A 319 -11.07 -1.32 -4.50
C LEU A 319 -9.80 -1.82 -5.23
N LEU A 320 -9.32 -2.99 -4.82
CA LEU A 320 -8.07 -3.57 -5.34
C LEU A 320 -8.20 -3.86 -6.83
N THR A 321 -7.26 -3.36 -7.64
CA THR A 321 -6.98 -4.02 -8.93
C THR A 321 -6.24 -5.33 -8.67
N GLU A 322 -6.17 -6.20 -9.67
CA GLU A 322 -5.38 -7.42 -9.62
C GLU A 322 -3.89 -7.15 -9.34
N ALA A 323 -3.32 -6.10 -9.93
CA ALA A 323 -1.95 -5.71 -9.62
C ALA A 323 -1.77 -5.20 -8.17
N ASP A 324 -2.80 -4.62 -7.55
CA ASP A 324 -2.77 -4.26 -6.13
C ASP A 324 -2.87 -5.50 -5.24
N LEU A 325 -3.69 -6.49 -5.63
CA LEU A 325 -3.84 -7.76 -4.92
C LEU A 325 -2.55 -8.59 -4.97
N ILE A 326 -1.91 -8.72 -6.15
CA ILE A 326 -0.58 -9.34 -6.28
C ILE A 326 0.43 -8.60 -5.38
N SER A 327 0.42 -7.27 -5.38
CA SER A 327 1.33 -6.48 -4.52
C SER A 327 1.09 -6.69 -3.02
N LEU A 328 -0.15 -7.02 -2.60
CA LEU A 328 -0.46 -7.38 -1.21
C LEU A 328 0.00 -8.80 -0.88
N MET A 329 -0.24 -9.76 -1.77
CA MET A 329 0.21 -11.14 -1.62
C MET A 329 1.74 -11.21 -1.51
N GLU A 330 2.46 -10.56 -2.43
CA GLU A 330 3.92 -10.40 -2.43
C GLU A 330 4.41 -9.79 -1.10
N LYS A 331 3.86 -8.63 -0.71
CA LYS A 331 4.21 -7.92 0.53
C LYS A 331 4.03 -8.77 1.78
N HIS A 332 3.04 -9.67 1.78
CA HIS A 332 2.71 -10.52 2.92
C HIS A 332 3.26 -11.94 2.81
N GLY A 333 4.04 -12.25 1.76
CA GLY A 333 4.73 -13.54 1.61
C GLY A 333 3.83 -14.74 1.36
N ILE A 334 2.74 -14.57 0.60
CA ILE A 334 1.86 -15.67 0.17
C ILE A 334 1.76 -15.73 -1.36
N GLY A 335 1.65 -16.92 -1.94
CA GLY A 335 1.59 -17.06 -3.41
C GLY A 335 2.95 -16.97 -4.11
N THR A 336 4.02 -17.32 -3.39
CA THR A 336 5.40 -17.44 -3.89
C THR A 336 5.53 -18.49 -5.00
N ASP A 337 6.70 -18.61 -5.63
CA ASP A 337 6.95 -19.52 -6.76
C ASP A 337 5.96 -19.34 -7.94
N ALA A 338 5.61 -18.08 -8.26
CA ALA A 338 4.70 -17.71 -9.35
C ALA A 338 3.28 -18.35 -9.27
N THR A 339 2.70 -18.42 -8.06
CA THR A 339 1.36 -18.99 -7.82
C THR A 339 0.26 -17.94 -7.61
N HIS A 340 0.58 -16.64 -7.57
CA HIS A 340 -0.36 -15.52 -7.46
C HIS A 340 -1.58 -15.64 -8.38
N ALA A 341 -1.36 -15.75 -9.70
CA ALA A 341 -2.41 -15.87 -10.71
C ALA A 341 -3.36 -17.07 -10.48
N GLU A 342 -2.85 -18.19 -9.98
CA GLU A 342 -3.66 -19.38 -9.71
C GLU A 342 -4.66 -19.11 -8.59
N HIS A 343 -4.19 -18.59 -7.45
CA HIS A 343 -5.04 -18.28 -6.31
C HIS A 343 -6.06 -17.16 -6.62
N ILE A 344 -5.65 -16.16 -7.40
CA ILE A 344 -6.53 -15.07 -7.86
C ILE A 344 -7.57 -15.57 -8.88
N SER A 345 -7.23 -16.52 -9.75
CA SER A 345 -8.22 -17.20 -10.60
C SER A 345 -9.19 -18.03 -9.76
N LYS A 346 -8.68 -18.73 -8.73
CA LYS A 346 -9.49 -19.64 -7.90
C LYS A 346 -10.63 -18.94 -7.15
N ILE A 347 -10.39 -17.75 -6.60
CA ILE A 347 -11.44 -16.99 -5.91
C ILE A 347 -12.55 -16.50 -6.87
N GLN A 348 -12.22 -16.27 -8.15
CA GLN A 348 -13.19 -15.90 -9.19
C GLN A 348 -13.96 -17.13 -9.69
N GLU A 349 -13.27 -18.23 -10.00
CA GLU A 349 -13.86 -19.53 -10.37
C GLU A 349 -14.83 -20.08 -9.30
N ARG A 350 -14.68 -19.64 -8.04
CA ARG A 350 -15.54 -20.03 -6.92
C ARG A 350 -16.63 -19.01 -6.55
N LEU A 351 -16.76 -17.91 -7.31
CA LEU A 351 -17.75 -16.85 -7.07
C LEU A 351 -17.63 -16.25 -5.65
N TYR A 352 -16.39 -16.08 -5.17
CA TYR A 352 -16.10 -15.43 -3.89
C TYR A 352 -15.78 -13.95 -4.06
N ALA A 353 -15.16 -13.60 -5.19
CA ALA A 353 -14.95 -12.24 -5.62
C ALA A 353 -15.00 -12.19 -7.14
N LYS A 354 -15.52 -11.09 -7.67
CA LYS A 354 -15.59 -10.81 -9.11
C LYS A 354 -14.85 -9.52 -9.42
N MET A 355 -14.46 -9.37 -10.68
CA MET A 355 -13.89 -8.12 -11.17
C MET A 355 -14.99 -7.26 -11.82
N ASN A 356 -15.14 -6.02 -11.35
CA ASN A 356 -16.13 -5.07 -11.86
C ASN A 356 -15.69 -4.41 -13.19
N SER A 357 -16.54 -3.54 -13.75
CA SER A 357 -16.28 -2.83 -15.01
C SER A 357 -15.02 -1.93 -14.98
N GLU A 358 -14.64 -1.42 -13.81
CA GLU A 358 -13.39 -0.66 -13.61
C GLU A 358 -12.15 -1.54 -13.45
N ARG A 359 -12.29 -2.87 -13.57
CA ARG A 359 -11.26 -3.88 -13.29
C ARG A 359 -10.76 -3.89 -11.85
N ARG A 360 -11.68 -3.74 -10.90
CA ARG A 360 -11.43 -3.86 -9.46
C ARG A 360 -12.19 -5.03 -8.87
N PHE A 361 -11.61 -5.65 -7.84
CA PHE A 361 -12.23 -6.75 -7.11
C PHE A 361 -13.31 -6.27 -6.16
N GLU A 362 -14.49 -6.86 -6.31
CA GLU A 362 -15.62 -6.79 -5.38
C GLU A 362 -15.85 -8.19 -4.81
N PRO A 363 -15.93 -8.36 -3.48
CA PRO A 363 -16.31 -9.64 -2.91
C PRO A 363 -17.79 -9.91 -3.18
N GLU A 364 -18.14 -11.16 -3.41
CA GLU A 364 -19.54 -11.59 -3.50
C GLU A 364 -20.08 -11.97 -2.12
N ASN A 365 -21.41 -12.06 -1.99
CA ASN A 365 -22.10 -12.41 -0.74
C ASN A 365 -21.52 -13.67 -0.06
N LEU A 366 -21.17 -14.69 -0.85
CA LEU A 366 -20.53 -15.91 -0.36
C LEU A 366 -19.13 -15.65 0.21
N GLY A 367 -18.31 -14.84 -0.48
CA GLY A 367 -16.98 -14.47 -0.02
C GLY A 367 -17.00 -13.61 1.25
N LEU A 368 -17.92 -12.62 1.32
CA LEU A 368 -18.15 -11.81 2.52
C LEU A 368 -18.58 -12.68 3.71
N GLY A 369 -19.62 -13.51 3.53
CA GLY A 369 -20.15 -14.38 4.58
C GLY A 369 -19.12 -15.34 5.13
N LEU A 370 -18.30 -15.95 4.26
CA LEU A 370 -17.18 -16.80 4.64
C LEU A 370 -16.12 -16.04 5.46
N CYS A 371 -15.55 -14.95 4.94
CA CYS A 371 -14.51 -14.20 5.65
C CYS A 371 -15.00 -13.65 7.00
N GLU A 372 -16.16 -13.00 7.04
CA GLU A 372 -16.75 -12.54 8.31
C GLU A 372 -16.99 -13.71 9.28
N GLY A 373 -17.43 -14.86 8.79
CA GLY A 373 -17.78 -16.02 9.62
C GLY A 373 -16.57 -16.63 10.29
N TYR A 374 -15.49 -16.85 9.54
CA TYR A 374 -14.22 -17.35 10.06
C TYR A 374 -13.53 -16.34 10.99
N ASP A 375 -13.52 -15.05 10.65
CA ASP A 375 -12.87 -14.03 11.49
C ASP A 375 -13.55 -13.90 12.86
N LYS A 376 -14.89 -14.01 12.93
CA LYS A 376 -15.64 -14.05 14.21
C LYS A 376 -15.27 -15.24 15.09
N MET A 377 -14.70 -16.32 14.56
CA MET A 377 -14.25 -17.48 15.36
C MET A 377 -13.00 -17.18 16.20
N GLY A 378 -12.36 -16.03 15.98
CA GLY A 378 -11.12 -15.63 16.66
C GLY A 378 -9.85 -16.17 16.01
N HIS A 379 -9.97 -16.83 14.85
CA HIS A 379 -8.83 -17.20 14.02
C HIS A 379 -8.67 -16.21 12.88
N ALA A 380 -7.48 -15.66 12.74
CA ALA A 380 -7.12 -14.74 11.67
C ALA A 380 -6.89 -15.49 10.33
N LEU A 381 -7.83 -16.33 9.89
CA LEU A 381 -7.68 -17.12 8.65
C LEU A 381 -7.83 -16.27 7.38
N SER A 382 -8.61 -15.19 7.42
CA SER A 382 -8.61 -14.19 6.34
C SER A 382 -7.28 -13.43 6.25
N LYS A 383 -6.42 -13.53 7.28
CA LYS A 383 -5.13 -12.86 7.33
C LYS A 383 -4.01 -13.80 6.84
N PRO A 384 -2.99 -13.28 6.15
CA PRO A 384 -1.99 -14.09 5.47
C PRO A 384 -1.03 -14.85 6.41
N TYR A 385 -1.03 -14.58 7.71
CA TYR A 385 0.05 -14.97 8.64
C TYR A 385 0.37 -16.47 8.65
N LEU A 386 -0.65 -17.33 8.73
CA LEU A 386 -0.46 -18.79 8.80
C LEU A 386 0.06 -19.37 7.47
N ARG A 387 -0.40 -18.82 6.33
CA ARG A 387 0.13 -19.21 5.01
C ARG A 387 1.54 -18.68 4.80
N ALA A 388 1.83 -17.44 5.20
CA ALA A 388 3.17 -16.86 5.07
C ALA A 388 4.23 -17.61 5.89
N GLU A 389 3.85 -18.13 7.06
CA GLU A 389 4.69 -19.04 7.83
C GLU A 389 4.95 -20.35 7.07
N LEU A 390 3.91 -20.97 6.51
CA LEU A 390 4.01 -22.18 5.70
C LEU A 390 4.95 -21.99 4.49
N GLU A 391 4.74 -20.94 3.68
CA GLU A 391 5.59 -20.62 2.51
C GLU A 391 7.07 -20.40 2.94
N SER A 392 7.29 -19.71 4.07
CA SER A 392 8.63 -19.49 4.62
C SER A 392 9.32 -20.81 5.05
N GLN A 393 8.56 -21.75 5.61
CA GLN A 393 9.05 -23.09 5.94
C GLN A 393 9.33 -23.93 4.69
N LEU A 394 8.50 -23.85 3.65
CA LEU A 394 8.76 -24.49 2.35
C LEU A 394 10.07 -23.96 1.73
N LYS A 395 10.29 -22.64 1.76
CA LYS A 395 11.54 -22.03 1.33
C LYS A 395 12.73 -22.50 2.16
N ALA A 396 12.56 -22.70 3.47
CA ALA A 396 13.59 -23.28 4.32
C ALA A 396 13.92 -24.74 3.94
N ILE A 397 12.96 -25.55 3.51
CA ILE A 397 13.21 -26.90 2.96
C ILE A 397 14.02 -26.82 1.66
N CYS A 398 13.66 -25.93 0.73
CA CYS A 398 14.40 -25.72 -0.51
C CYS A 398 15.88 -25.36 -0.25
N GLU A 399 16.12 -24.46 0.70
CA GLU A 399 17.45 -24.04 1.12
C GLU A 399 18.18 -25.07 2.02
N GLY A 400 17.50 -26.14 2.45
CA GLY A 400 18.07 -27.18 3.33
C GLY A 400 18.26 -26.75 4.78
N ARG A 401 17.47 -25.78 5.24
CA ARG A 401 17.45 -25.23 6.61
C ARG A 401 16.32 -25.79 7.50
N ALA A 402 15.46 -26.64 6.96
CA ALA A 402 14.36 -27.29 7.68
C ALA A 402 14.13 -28.73 7.17
N ASP A 403 13.68 -29.62 8.05
CA ASP A 403 13.30 -30.99 7.68
C ASP A 403 11.86 -31.03 7.10
N PRO A 404 11.64 -31.68 5.94
CA PRO A 404 10.30 -31.78 5.34
C PRO A 404 9.25 -32.46 6.23
N ALA A 405 9.63 -33.50 6.98
CA ALA A 405 8.68 -34.26 7.79
C ALA A 405 8.32 -33.52 9.09
N GLU A 406 9.25 -32.75 9.66
CA GLU A 406 8.97 -31.81 10.75
C GLU A 406 8.00 -30.71 10.33
N VAL A 407 8.30 -29.99 9.25
CA VAL A 407 7.42 -28.94 8.70
C VAL A 407 6.01 -29.48 8.40
N LEU A 408 5.92 -30.68 7.81
CA LEU A 408 4.65 -31.33 7.51
C LEU A 408 3.84 -31.63 8.78
N ARG A 409 4.47 -32.18 9.83
CA ARG A 409 3.79 -32.45 11.12
C ARG A 409 3.30 -31.16 11.76
N ASP A 410 4.19 -30.17 11.92
CA ASP A 410 3.89 -28.89 12.56
C ASP A 410 2.73 -28.16 11.89
N GLN A 411 2.73 -28.10 10.55
CA GLN A 411 1.67 -27.46 9.79
C GLN A 411 0.35 -28.25 9.85
N ILE A 412 0.39 -29.59 9.78
CA ILE A 412 -0.80 -30.42 9.99
C ILE A 412 -1.40 -30.17 11.39
N ASP A 413 -0.58 -30.10 12.43
CA ASP A 413 -1.05 -29.94 13.81
C ASP A 413 -1.64 -28.55 14.05
N LYS A 414 -1.00 -27.48 13.52
CA LYS A 414 -1.55 -26.11 13.52
C LYS A 414 -2.91 -26.04 12.83
N TYR A 415 -3.02 -26.53 11.58
CA TYR A 415 -4.28 -26.49 10.84
C TYR A 415 -5.35 -27.44 11.42
N ARG A 416 -4.96 -28.55 12.08
CA ARG A 416 -5.90 -29.39 12.83
C ARG A 416 -6.50 -28.64 14.01
N GLN A 417 -5.68 -27.91 14.77
CA GLN A 417 -6.18 -27.12 15.90
C GLN A 417 -7.14 -26.01 15.46
N VAL A 418 -6.81 -25.31 14.36
CA VAL A 418 -7.74 -24.38 13.70
C VAL A 418 -9.05 -25.09 13.33
N PHE A 419 -8.98 -26.25 12.67
CA PHE A 419 -10.17 -26.99 12.23
C PHE A 419 -11.07 -27.42 13.40
N ILE A 420 -10.48 -27.89 14.51
CA ILE A 420 -11.22 -28.29 15.72
C ILE A 420 -12.04 -27.11 16.28
N VAL A 421 -11.42 -25.94 16.40
CA VAL A 421 -12.11 -24.76 16.95
C VAL A 421 -13.10 -24.17 15.95
N THR A 422 -12.79 -24.18 14.64
CA THR A 422 -13.76 -23.88 13.57
C THR A 422 -15.00 -24.78 13.68
N ALA A 423 -14.81 -26.08 13.89
CA ALA A 423 -15.92 -27.02 14.02
C ALA A 423 -16.75 -26.77 15.29
N ALA A 424 -16.11 -26.44 16.42
CA ALA A 424 -16.79 -26.07 17.66
C ALA A 424 -17.56 -24.75 17.57
N GLN A 425 -17.09 -23.79 16.75
CA GLN A 425 -17.69 -22.46 16.62
C GLN A 425 -18.49 -22.27 15.33
N ILE A 426 -18.83 -23.34 14.63
CA ILE A 426 -19.38 -23.30 13.27
C ILE A 426 -20.68 -22.50 13.12
N GLN A 427 -21.47 -22.35 14.19
CA GLN A 427 -22.66 -21.51 14.19
C GLN A 427 -22.35 -20.05 13.76
N LYS A 428 -21.17 -19.52 14.11
CA LYS A 428 -20.73 -18.18 13.69
C LYS A 428 -20.62 -18.02 12.16
N LEU A 429 -20.34 -19.11 11.44
CA LEU A 429 -20.37 -19.11 9.98
C LEU A 429 -21.80 -19.05 9.47
N ASP A 430 -22.71 -19.84 10.03
CA ASP A 430 -24.13 -19.84 9.66
C ASP A 430 -24.77 -18.48 9.92
N ASP A 431 -24.52 -17.87 11.09
CA ASP A 431 -25.01 -16.54 11.45
C ASP A 431 -24.49 -15.47 10.48
N SER A 432 -23.23 -15.62 10.04
CA SER A 432 -22.60 -14.75 9.06
C SER A 432 -23.22 -14.90 7.67
N MET A 433 -23.44 -16.13 7.22
CA MET A 433 -24.06 -16.45 5.95
C MET A 433 -25.53 -16.03 5.91
N SER A 434 -26.25 -16.14 7.03
CA SER A 434 -27.66 -15.76 7.13
C SER A 434 -27.92 -14.27 6.88
N LYS A 435 -26.93 -13.39 7.13
CA LYS A 435 -26.99 -11.97 6.76
C LYS A 435 -27.20 -11.76 5.25
N TYR A 436 -26.64 -12.63 4.43
CA TYR A 436 -26.56 -12.48 2.97
C TYR A 436 -27.49 -13.41 2.20
N PHE A 437 -27.92 -14.53 2.82
CA PHE A 437 -28.72 -15.58 2.18
C PHE A 437 -30.03 -15.88 2.92
N GLY A 438 -30.37 -15.15 3.99
CA GLY A 438 -31.58 -15.37 4.79
C GLY A 438 -31.39 -16.44 5.87
N ALA A 439 -32.39 -16.63 6.72
CA ALA A 439 -32.35 -17.69 7.74
C ALA A 439 -32.43 -19.08 7.07
N PRO A 440 -31.82 -20.13 7.64
CA PRO A 440 -31.89 -21.48 7.07
C PRO A 440 -33.34 -21.93 6.86
N GLY A 441 -33.66 -22.39 5.65
CA GLY A 441 -35.02 -22.79 5.26
C GLY A 441 -35.97 -21.64 4.89
N THR A 442 -35.49 -20.39 4.78
CA THR A 442 -36.24 -19.27 4.21
C THR A 442 -35.71 -18.89 2.82
N ASN A 443 -36.56 -18.35 1.95
CA ASN A 443 -36.10 -17.84 0.64
C ASN A 443 -35.08 -16.72 0.85
N PRO A 444 -34.03 -16.63 0.02
CA PRO A 444 -33.03 -15.57 0.16
C PRO A 444 -33.69 -14.20 0.03
N PRO A 445 -33.28 -13.20 0.84
CA PRO A 445 -33.78 -11.85 0.71
C PRO A 445 -33.44 -11.29 -0.68
N PRO A 446 -34.27 -10.38 -1.23
CA PRO A 446 -33.92 -9.71 -2.48
C PRO A 446 -32.55 -9.02 -2.35
N PRO A 447 -31.76 -8.94 -3.44
CA PRO A 447 -30.46 -8.27 -3.40
C PRO A 447 -30.62 -6.83 -2.90
N PRO A 448 -29.65 -6.30 -2.13
CA PRO A 448 -29.71 -4.91 -1.68
C PRO A 448 -29.84 -3.99 -2.90
N PRO A 449 -30.72 -2.97 -2.86
CA PRO A 449 -30.88 -2.07 -3.99
C PRO A 449 -29.54 -1.38 -4.29
N PRO A 450 -29.20 -1.13 -5.57
CA PRO A 450 -28.02 -0.35 -5.90
C PRO A 450 -28.10 1.00 -5.17
N ARG A 451 -27.10 1.28 -4.33
CA ARG A 451 -27.04 2.52 -3.55
C ARG A 451 -27.11 3.70 -4.55
N PRO A 452 -27.98 4.70 -4.33
CA PRO A 452 -28.10 5.82 -5.27
C PRO A 452 -26.74 6.51 -5.45
N PRO A 453 -26.48 7.09 -6.65
CA PRO A 453 -25.27 7.88 -6.85
C PRO A 453 -25.20 9.02 -5.82
N PRO A 454 -23.99 9.43 -5.39
CA PRO A 454 -23.85 10.47 -4.38
C PRO A 454 -24.49 11.77 -4.89
N SER A 455 -25.56 12.18 -4.23
CA SER A 455 -26.29 13.42 -4.50
C SER A 455 -25.50 14.63 -3.98
N GLY A 456 -24.43 14.99 -4.71
CA GLY A 456 -23.71 16.25 -4.58
C GLY A 456 -23.97 17.14 -5.81
N PRO A 457 -23.98 18.48 -5.65
CA PRO A 457 -24.38 19.40 -6.72
C PRO A 457 -23.25 19.61 -7.73
N PHE A 458 -23.13 18.69 -8.71
CA PHE A 458 -22.31 18.94 -9.90
C PHE A 458 -23.07 19.79 -10.91
N GLY A 459 -22.81 21.09 -10.87
CA GLY A 459 -23.20 22.01 -11.93
C GLY A 459 -22.48 21.64 -13.23
N ASP A 460 -23.24 21.21 -14.23
CA ASP A 460 -22.72 20.70 -15.49
C ASP A 460 -22.06 21.83 -16.31
N ARG A 461 -20.73 21.75 -16.49
CA ARG A 461 -19.96 22.66 -17.36
C ARG A 461 -19.65 21.99 -18.69
N THR A 462 -20.69 21.79 -19.50
CA THR A 462 -20.51 21.38 -20.90
C THR A 462 -20.03 22.57 -21.76
N ASN A 463 -18.79 22.41 -22.22
CA ASN A 463 -18.19 22.95 -23.45
C ASN A 463 -19.13 23.78 -24.37
N ARG A 464 -18.92 25.10 -24.44
CA ARG A 464 -19.75 26.03 -25.24
C ARG A 464 -18.98 26.54 -26.45
N ASN A 465 -19.32 26.03 -27.64
CA ASN A 465 -18.69 26.46 -28.89
C ASN A 465 -19.72 26.52 -30.04
N GLN A 466 -20.48 27.63 -30.15
CA GLN A 466 -21.06 28.21 -31.39
C GLN A 466 -21.86 29.51 -31.11
N PRO A 467 -22.04 30.40 -32.12
CA PRO A 467 -22.45 31.81 -31.94
C PRO A 467 -23.99 32.05 -31.96
N PRO A 468 -24.47 33.26 -31.60
CA PRO A 468 -25.89 33.52 -31.35
C PRO A 468 -26.65 34.16 -32.54
N PRO A 469 -27.99 34.02 -32.59
CA PRO A 469 -28.88 34.88 -33.37
C PRO A 469 -29.74 35.84 -32.50
N SER A 470 -29.62 37.13 -32.83
CA SER A 470 -30.63 38.21 -32.84
C SER A 470 -31.96 38.13 -32.05
N HIS A 471 -32.08 39.06 -31.09
CA HIS A 471 -33.16 40.06 -30.89
C HIS A 471 -34.69 39.70 -30.83
N ARG A 472 -35.27 40.11 -29.68
CA ARG A 472 -36.55 40.86 -29.48
C ARG A 472 -37.91 40.12 -29.66
N PRO A 473 -39.03 40.61 -29.06
CA PRO A 473 -39.15 41.03 -27.65
C PRO A 473 -40.51 40.68 -26.98
N ALA A 474 -40.58 40.89 -25.66
CA ALA A 474 -41.76 41.31 -24.87
C ALA A 474 -43.03 40.44 -24.84
N GLN A 475 -43.51 40.17 -23.61
CA GLN A 475 -44.74 40.79 -23.09
C GLN A 475 -44.81 40.69 -21.56
N ALA A 476 -45.71 41.47 -20.95
CA ALA A 476 -45.75 41.73 -19.50
C ALA A 476 -47.06 41.28 -18.86
N SER A 477 -47.01 40.89 -17.58
CA SER A 477 -48.04 41.15 -16.56
C SER A 477 -47.40 40.88 -15.19
N ARG A 478 -47.20 41.84 -14.27
CA ARG A 478 -48.15 42.64 -13.46
C ARG A 478 -48.94 41.84 -12.40
N ASN A 479 -48.91 42.42 -11.20
CA ASN A 479 -49.91 42.35 -10.11
C ASN A 479 -50.01 41.06 -9.26
N ASN A 480 -50.34 41.11 -7.95
CA ASN A 480 -50.15 42.18 -6.96
C ASN A 480 -50.40 41.64 -5.52
N ASN A 481 -49.81 42.29 -4.50
CA ASN A 481 -50.38 42.57 -3.16
C ASN A 481 -51.04 41.49 -2.26
N ASN A 482 -50.46 41.29 -1.05
CA ASN A 482 -50.93 41.82 0.27
C ASN A 482 -51.00 40.82 1.47
N ASN A 483 -50.42 41.26 2.61
CA ASN A 483 -50.92 41.32 4.01
C ASN A 483 -51.85 40.19 4.58
N THR A 484 -51.82 39.80 5.87
CA THR A 484 -51.40 40.51 7.12
C THR A 484 -51.17 39.54 8.31
N SER A 485 -50.63 40.06 9.42
CA SER A 485 -50.38 39.42 10.73
C SER A 485 -51.55 38.70 11.42
N THR A 486 -51.24 37.78 12.36
CA THR A 486 -51.71 37.82 13.78
C THR A 486 -51.07 36.75 14.69
N ARG A 487 -51.14 36.95 16.03
CA ARG A 487 -50.62 36.08 17.13
C ARG A 487 -51.57 36.17 18.34
N PRO A 488 -51.83 35.07 19.09
CA PRO A 488 -51.58 35.00 20.56
C PRO A 488 -50.95 33.64 20.99
N GLN A 489 -50.00 33.54 21.96
CA GLN A 489 -50.18 33.25 23.41
C GLN A 489 -51.01 31.98 23.76
N GLN A 490 -50.78 31.13 24.78
CA GLN A 490 -49.71 30.80 25.76
C GLN A 490 -50.32 29.76 26.76
N THR A 491 -49.56 28.83 27.39
CA THR A 491 -49.82 27.99 28.62
C THR A 491 -49.07 26.63 28.50
N ASN A 492 -48.69 25.85 29.53
CA ASN A 492 -48.39 26.11 30.96
C ASN A 492 -47.30 25.12 31.48
N ARG A 493 -46.77 25.35 32.70
CA ARG A 493 -45.65 24.62 33.37
C ARG A 493 -46.11 23.34 34.14
N PRO A 494 -45.22 22.43 34.63
CA PRO A 494 -44.39 22.65 35.84
C PRO A 494 -42.97 22.00 35.84
N ALA A 495 -42.25 22.01 36.97
CA ALA A 495 -40.83 21.62 37.07
C ALA A 495 -40.39 21.14 38.49
N ARG A 496 -39.15 20.60 38.58
CA ARG A 496 -38.32 20.26 39.78
C ARG A 496 -38.69 18.97 40.56
N PRO A 497 -37.78 18.37 41.39
CA PRO A 497 -36.73 19.00 42.23
C PRO A 497 -35.28 18.47 42.14
N LEU A 498 -34.41 19.06 42.98
CA LEU A 498 -32.97 18.81 43.22
C LEU A 498 -32.77 18.37 44.68
N GLN A 499 -31.86 17.42 44.95
CA GLN A 499 -31.25 17.04 46.25
C GLN A 499 -30.27 15.86 45.99
N GLN A 500 -29.19 15.57 46.73
CA GLN A 500 -28.44 16.27 47.80
C GLN A 500 -27.04 15.61 47.95
N GLU A 501 -26.02 16.31 48.46
CA GLU A 501 -24.72 15.71 48.82
C GLU A 501 -24.72 15.04 50.20
N GLN A 502 -23.92 13.97 50.38
CA GLN A 502 -23.45 13.49 51.70
C GLN A 502 -22.01 12.92 51.63
N THR A 503 -21.25 13.07 52.73
CA THR A 503 -19.88 12.53 52.92
C THR A 503 -19.91 11.30 53.86
N ARG A 504 -18.87 10.52 54.18
CA ARG A 504 -17.38 10.58 54.21
C ARG A 504 -16.88 9.09 54.30
N PRO A 505 -15.61 8.69 54.59
CA PRO A 505 -14.32 9.39 54.65
C PRO A 505 -13.14 8.69 53.90
N THR A 506 -11.93 9.21 54.15
CA THR A 506 -10.59 8.87 53.62
C THR A 506 -9.98 7.54 54.07
N THR A 507 -9.21 6.84 53.20
CA THR A 507 -7.71 6.79 53.16
C THR A 507 -7.18 5.55 52.43
N ALA A 508 -6.39 5.73 51.36
CA ALA A 508 -5.29 4.84 50.95
C ALA A 508 -4.37 5.56 49.96
N SER A 509 -3.06 5.57 50.20
CA SER A 509 -2.06 6.25 49.37
C SER A 509 -1.79 5.49 48.07
N ASN A 510 -2.20 6.06 46.93
CA ASN A 510 -1.95 5.45 45.62
C ASN A 510 -0.56 5.85 45.09
N SER A 511 0.47 5.08 45.43
CA SER A 511 1.79 5.19 44.80
C SER A 511 1.66 4.77 43.32
N GLY A 512 1.77 5.74 42.41
CA GLY A 512 1.56 5.53 40.97
C GLY A 512 2.60 4.61 40.33
N ILE A 513 2.30 3.31 40.27
CA ILE A 513 3.10 2.30 39.58
C ILE A 513 2.62 2.20 38.13
N THR A 514 3.45 2.65 37.18
CA THR A 514 3.22 2.45 35.75
C THR A 514 3.49 0.99 35.38
N LYS A 515 2.52 0.30 34.79
CA LYS A 515 2.67 -1.10 34.32
C LYS A 515 3.03 -1.21 32.84
N CYS A 516 3.75 -2.27 32.47
CA CYS A 516 4.02 -2.61 31.07
C CYS A 516 2.82 -3.26 30.37
N ASN A 517 2.91 -3.40 29.04
CA ASN A 517 2.05 -4.28 28.21
C ASN A 517 2.06 -5.77 28.64
N CYS A 518 2.91 -6.13 29.59
CA CYS A 518 3.09 -7.46 30.17
C CYS A 518 2.59 -7.55 31.63
N ASP A 519 1.88 -6.53 32.13
CA ASP A 519 1.30 -6.41 33.47
C ASP A 519 2.29 -6.48 34.67
N VAL A 520 3.59 -6.38 34.39
CA VAL A 520 4.71 -6.19 35.33
C VAL A 520 5.04 -4.69 35.49
N ASP A 521 5.55 -4.32 36.67
CA ASP A 521 5.96 -2.95 36.97
C ASP A 521 7.07 -2.45 36.01
N ALA A 522 6.89 -1.22 35.51
CA ALA A 522 7.87 -0.57 34.65
C ALA A 522 8.96 0.15 35.47
N LYS A 523 10.21 0.02 35.03
CA LYS A 523 11.36 0.69 35.64
C LYS A 523 11.56 2.07 35.03
N GLU A 524 11.62 3.10 35.88
CA GLU A 524 12.01 4.46 35.49
C GLU A 524 13.51 4.52 35.15
N LEU A 525 13.84 5.23 34.08
CA LEU A 525 15.19 5.46 33.58
C LEU A 525 15.33 6.88 33.05
N VAL A 526 16.57 7.37 32.95
CA VAL A 526 16.90 8.71 32.42
C VAL A 526 17.82 8.58 31.21
N VAL A 527 17.56 9.37 30.17
CA VAL A 527 18.38 9.38 28.94
C VAL A 527 19.77 9.97 29.25
N LYS A 528 20.80 9.10 29.24
CA LYS A 528 22.20 9.51 29.45
C LYS A 528 22.96 9.90 28.18
N LYS A 529 22.44 9.57 26.99
CA LYS A 529 23.08 9.84 25.69
C LYS A 529 22.88 11.30 25.29
N ASP A 530 23.93 11.94 24.76
CA ASP A 530 23.85 13.29 24.21
C ASP A 530 22.88 13.39 23.03
N GLY A 531 22.07 14.45 23.03
CA GLY A 531 21.00 14.72 22.08
C GLY A 531 19.83 15.47 22.74
N PRO A 532 18.77 15.81 21.98
CA PRO A 532 17.68 16.68 22.45
C PRO A 532 16.90 16.21 23.67
N ASN A 533 16.96 14.91 24.00
CA ASN A 533 16.25 14.31 25.14
C ASN A 533 17.18 13.97 26.32
N LYS A 534 18.45 14.41 26.34
CA LYS A 534 19.37 14.13 27.46
C LYS A 534 18.79 14.64 28.78
N GLY A 535 18.73 13.78 29.80
CA GLY A 535 18.14 14.10 31.10
C GLY A 535 16.62 13.87 31.20
N ARG A 536 15.91 13.60 30.10
CA ARG A 536 14.46 13.28 30.13
C ARG A 536 14.22 11.86 30.68
N ALA A 537 13.18 11.68 31.48
CA ALA A 537 12.85 10.43 32.16
C ALA A 537 11.77 9.61 31.42
N PHE A 538 11.93 8.28 31.40
CA PHE A 538 11.05 7.34 30.70
C PHE A 538 10.90 6.02 31.48
N PHE A 539 9.83 5.29 31.19
CA PHE A 539 9.55 3.96 31.73
C PHE A 539 9.88 2.87 30.70
N ARG A 540 10.39 1.71 31.15
CA ARG A 540 10.50 0.48 30.33
C ARG A 540 10.09 -0.76 31.12
N CYS A 541 9.81 -1.87 30.44
CA CYS A 541 9.56 -3.16 31.10
C CYS A 541 10.71 -3.58 32.05
N GLY A 542 10.34 -4.06 33.24
CA GLY A 542 11.29 -4.47 34.26
C GLY A 542 11.95 -5.85 34.08
N ASN A 543 11.32 -6.78 33.35
CA ASN A 543 11.69 -8.21 33.40
C ASN A 543 11.33 -9.08 32.16
N ASN A 544 11.49 -8.58 30.93
CA ASN A 544 11.47 -9.45 29.73
C ASN A 544 12.15 -8.78 28.52
N ASP A 545 12.94 -9.53 27.74
CA ASP A 545 13.48 -9.07 26.45
C ASP A 545 12.40 -8.99 25.35
N ASN A 546 11.26 -9.67 25.53
CA ASN A 546 10.14 -9.68 24.58
C ASN A 546 9.08 -8.59 24.81
N CYS A 547 9.26 -7.67 25.79
CA CYS A 547 8.31 -6.60 26.05
C CYS A 547 8.83 -5.22 25.64
N ASN A 548 8.36 -4.73 24.49
CA ASN A 548 8.72 -3.42 23.93
C ASN A 548 7.96 -2.23 24.56
N PHE A 549 7.58 -2.30 25.84
CA PHE A 549 6.92 -1.18 26.52
C PHE A 549 7.89 -0.02 26.75
N PHE A 550 7.50 1.16 26.27
CA PHE A 550 8.19 2.44 26.46
C PHE A 550 7.15 3.56 26.60
N ALA A 551 7.33 4.45 27.58
CA ALA A 551 6.53 5.67 27.74
C ALA A 551 7.38 6.77 28.37
N TRP A 552 7.19 8.03 27.99
CA TRP A 552 7.82 9.15 28.69
C TRP A 552 7.09 9.48 30.00
N LYS A 553 7.82 9.94 31.02
CA LYS A 553 7.28 10.21 32.36
C LYS A 553 6.38 11.44 32.43
N ASP A 554 6.61 12.41 31.55
CA ASP A 554 5.78 13.61 31.37
C ASP A 554 4.49 13.32 30.58
N GLU A 555 4.47 12.29 29.73
CA GLU A 555 3.30 11.86 28.94
C GLU A 555 2.34 10.90 29.69
N THR A 556 2.69 10.49 30.92
CA THR A 556 1.95 9.46 31.69
C THR A 556 1.12 10.01 32.87
N THR A 557 1.07 11.33 33.05
CA THR A 557 0.31 11.99 34.13
C THR A 557 -1.11 12.40 33.74
N SER A 558 -1.55 12.13 32.50
CA SER A 558 -2.89 12.43 31.99
C SER A 558 -3.79 11.18 31.89
N ASN A 559 -4.57 10.91 32.94
CA ASN A 559 -5.71 9.98 32.95
C ASN A 559 -7.02 10.79 32.97
N HIS A 560 -8.16 10.34 32.41
CA HIS A 560 -8.50 9.04 31.83
C HIS A 560 -9.66 9.17 30.82
N GLY A 561 -9.68 8.36 29.75
CA GLY A 561 -10.87 8.20 28.90
C GLY A 561 -10.61 7.56 27.53
N GLY A 562 -11.02 6.30 27.37
CA GLY A 562 -11.12 5.63 26.06
C GLY A 562 -9.89 4.79 25.64
N GLY A 563 -10.13 3.53 25.28
CA GLY A 563 -9.13 2.65 24.69
C GLY A 563 -9.08 2.73 23.16
N GLY A 564 -7.96 2.31 22.57
CA GLY A 564 -7.79 2.27 21.11
C GLY A 564 -6.33 2.13 20.69
N GLY A 565 -5.84 0.91 20.51
CA GLY A 565 -4.44 0.63 20.19
C GLY A 565 -4.09 0.99 18.74
N GLY A 566 -3.57 2.19 18.50
CA GLY A 566 -3.02 2.61 17.21
C GLY A 566 -1.53 2.26 17.05
N GLN A 567 -1.23 1.24 16.24
CA GLN A 567 0.16 0.93 15.84
C GLN A 567 0.73 2.05 14.95
N ARG A 568 1.82 2.70 15.36
CA ARG A 568 2.61 3.59 14.48
C ARG A 568 3.71 2.82 13.74
N GLN A 569 3.85 3.18 12.47
CA GLN A 569 4.68 2.52 11.47
C GLN A 569 6.17 2.84 11.68
N GLY A 570 7.04 1.86 11.40
CA GLY A 570 8.49 2.05 11.43
C GLY A 570 8.98 2.87 10.23
N GLY A 571 9.75 3.93 10.51
CA GLY A 571 10.50 4.68 9.50
C GLY A 571 11.79 3.97 9.11
N ASN A 572 12.08 3.88 7.81
CA ASN A 572 13.32 3.31 7.27
C ASN A 572 14.57 4.10 7.72
N ASN A 573 15.53 3.41 8.32
CA ASN A 573 16.92 3.87 8.40
C ASN A 573 17.74 3.22 7.26
N GLN A 574 18.24 4.02 6.32
CA GLN A 574 19.36 3.65 5.47
C GLN A 574 20.67 4.30 5.98
N PRO A 575 21.83 3.65 5.78
CA PRO A 575 23.09 4.09 6.37
C PRO A 575 23.74 5.25 5.59
N PRO A 576 24.51 6.14 6.24
CA PRO A 576 25.30 7.15 5.57
C PRO A 576 26.53 6.56 4.86
N ALA A 577 26.92 7.17 3.74
CA ALA A 577 27.99 6.71 2.88
C ALA A 577 29.41 6.89 3.48
N SER A 578 30.33 6.04 3.05
CA SER A 578 31.74 6.05 3.44
C SER A 578 32.51 7.21 2.80
N ARG A 579 33.07 8.10 3.64
CA ARG A 579 34.16 9.01 3.24
C ARG A 579 35.51 8.37 3.53
N LYS A 580 36.36 8.22 2.51
CA LYS A 580 37.79 7.90 2.68
C LYS A 580 38.46 8.99 3.54
N ARG A 581 39.26 8.59 4.53
CA ARG A 581 40.28 9.45 5.15
C ARG A 581 41.63 8.74 5.15
N ARG A 582 42.68 9.53 5.03
CA ARG A 582 44.09 9.12 4.96
C ARG A 582 44.58 8.63 6.33
N SER A 583 45.67 7.87 6.32
CA SER A 583 46.44 7.50 7.51
C SER A 583 47.12 8.72 8.14
N SER A 584 47.20 8.69 9.46
CA SER A 584 48.19 9.39 10.27
C SER A 584 48.22 8.69 11.62
N ASP A 585 49.34 8.07 11.95
CA ASP A 585 49.55 7.38 13.22
C ASP A 585 49.53 8.36 14.40
N ASN A 586 49.15 7.85 15.58
CA ASN A 586 49.66 8.28 16.89
C ASN A 586 49.14 7.32 17.96
N ASP A 587 50.06 6.86 18.81
CA ASP A 587 49.80 5.89 19.88
C ASP A 587 49.13 6.52 21.11
N GLU A 588 48.16 5.81 21.69
CA GLU A 588 47.77 5.97 23.11
C GLU A 588 47.09 4.68 23.61
N GLU A 589 47.54 4.14 24.75
CA GLU A 589 47.12 2.82 25.26
C GLU A 589 45.68 2.79 25.80
N GLY A 590 44.70 2.56 24.91
CA GLY A 590 43.29 2.40 25.25
C GLY A 590 42.90 0.98 25.68
N LYS A 591 42.38 0.81 26.91
CA LYS A 591 41.84 -0.46 27.45
C LYS A 591 40.94 -1.20 26.43
N GLN A 592 41.37 -2.39 26.00
CA GLN A 592 40.63 -3.22 25.04
C GLN A 592 39.21 -3.57 25.53
N ARG A 593 38.20 -3.33 24.67
CA ARG A 593 36.81 -3.70 24.96
C ARG A 593 36.64 -5.22 24.99
N LYS A 594 36.02 -5.71 26.05
CA LYS A 594 35.67 -7.13 26.24
C LYS A 594 34.34 -7.49 25.58
N CYS A 595 34.25 -8.68 24.99
CA CYS A 595 33.07 -9.21 24.34
C CYS A 595 31.86 -9.27 25.28
N GLY A 596 30.70 -8.82 24.81
CA GLY A 596 29.44 -8.81 25.57
C GLY A 596 28.76 -10.19 25.74
N LEU A 597 29.41 -11.28 25.33
CA LEU A 597 28.97 -12.66 25.54
C LEU A 597 29.97 -13.39 26.46
N CYS A 598 31.17 -13.70 25.97
CA CYS A 598 32.19 -14.50 26.70
C CYS A 598 33.24 -13.68 27.47
N LYS A 599 33.19 -12.34 27.44
CA LYS A 599 34.18 -11.42 28.05
C LYS A 599 35.62 -11.47 27.50
N GLY A 600 35.92 -12.29 26.48
CA GLY A 600 37.21 -12.26 25.78
C GLY A 600 37.45 -10.94 25.02
N THR A 601 38.72 -10.55 24.82
CA THR A 601 39.09 -9.39 24.00
C THR A 601 39.21 -9.76 22.51
N GLY A 602 39.48 -8.77 21.66
CA GLY A 602 39.72 -8.97 20.21
C GLY A 602 38.47 -9.22 19.35
N HIS A 603 37.29 -9.38 19.94
CA HIS A 603 36.03 -9.61 19.20
C HIS A 603 34.80 -9.04 19.92
N THR A 604 33.66 -8.98 19.22
CA THR A 604 32.39 -8.45 19.75
C THR A 604 31.36 -9.56 19.95
N ARG A 605 30.22 -9.25 20.58
CA ARG A 605 29.12 -10.22 20.77
C ARG A 605 28.60 -10.83 19.45
N ARG A 606 28.69 -10.11 18.32
CA ARG A 606 28.24 -10.63 17.00
C ARG A 606 29.18 -11.65 16.36
N ASN A 607 30.44 -11.67 16.76
CA ASN A 607 31.48 -12.55 16.25
C ASN A 607 32.19 -13.26 17.41
N CYS A 608 31.41 -13.69 18.40
CA CYS A 608 31.88 -14.46 19.53
C CYS A 608 32.00 -15.95 19.15
N PRO A 609 33.15 -16.61 19.36
CA PRO A 609 33.29 -18.04 19.08
C PRO A 609 32.26 -18.90 19.83
N SER A 610 31.86 -18.47 21.03
CA SER A 610 30.84 -19.13 21.87
C SER A 610 29.38 -18.77 21.52
N LEU A 611 29.11 -18.14 20.36
CA LEU A 611 27.75 -17.71 20.00
C LEU A 611 26.81 -18.90 19.72
N ASN A 612 27.36 -20.04 19.27
CA ASN A 612 26.60 -21.25 18.94
C ASN A 612 26.46 -22.25 20.11
N SER A 613 26.89 -21.90 21.33
CA SER A 613 26.75 -22.75 22.52
C SER A 613 25.72 -22.24 23.54
N PHE A 614 24.94 -21.22 23.16
CA PHE A 614 23.83 -20.64 23.94
C PHE A 614 22.60 -20.34 23.05
N LEU A 615 22.47 -21.10 21.95
CA LEU A 615 21.27 -21.29 21.14
C LEU A 615 20.93 -22.79 21.19
#